data_AF-A0A7Y9JQG7-F1
#
_entry.id   AF-A0A7Y9JQG7-F1
#
_cell.length_a   1.000
_cell.length_b   1.000
_cell.length_c   1.000
_cell.angle_alpha   90.00
_cell.angle_beta   90.00
_cell.angle_gamma   90.00
#
_symmetry.space_group_name_H-M   'P 1'
#
loop_
_entity.id
_entity.type
_entity.pdbx_description
1 polymer ?
#
loop_
_entity_poly.entity_id
_entity_poly.type
_entity_poly.pdbx_seq_one_letter_code
_entity_poly.pdbx_strand_id
1 'polypeptide(L)'
;MTDTPTESRDTGEWDPLTTRLQQLRVQAGEPSYGEIARRVARLRSEAGRSEHEARVARTTVYDAFRTGRARVNLELVREIAAVLGGDDHDVDTWVAECRRRPEPPVTPTPHETTASESPPESPAAVWSPPSLRLVLVLMALCVVANLVGRFLVVQLKLPIHLDMVGTATAAIALGPWFGAGVGLTSNLAGAAVSGPDSIPFALVNMAGALAWGYGVRRFAMGRSLPRFLGLNVVVALVCSALAVPLILWYLGSVNHTQNFLTVTFFELTGVREAAIALANLVVSLGDKIISGFLALVACSMLPLVLRRRTPLVLVSPDLGGPGD
;
A
#
# COMPACT_ATOMS: atom_id res chain seq x y z
N MET A 1 8.19 -38.79 32.12
CA MET A 1 9.45 -38.65 31.37
C MET A 1 9.08 -37.93 30.08
N THR A 2 9.40 -36.65 30.04
CA THR A 2 9.02 -35.68 29.01
C THR A 2 9.84 -35.90 27.75
N ASP A 3 9.20 -36.14 26.61
CA ASP A 3 9.83 -35.98 25.30
C ASP A 3 9.14 -34.83 24.57
N THR A 4 9.87 -33.73 24.48
CA THR A 4 9.51 -32.50 23.78
C THR A 4 9.96 -32.67 22.32
N PRO A 5 9.10 -32.49 21.31
CA PRO A 5 9.58 -32.39 19.93
C PRO A 5 10.27 -31.03 19.76
N THR A 6 11.57 -31.04 19.53
CA THR A 6 12.35 -29.87 19.15
C THR A 6 11.86 -29.39 17.78
N GLU A 7 11.11 -28.29 17.76
CA GLU A 7 10.79 -27.54 16.53
C GLU A 7 12.09 -27.21 15.79
N SER A 8 12.37 -27.91 14.70
CA SER A 8 13.36 -27.47 13.72
C SER A 8 12.80 -26.23 13.04
N ARG A 9 13.12 -25.06 13.59
CA ARG A 9 12.93 -23.77 12.94
C ARG A 9 13.45 -23.87 11.52
N ASP A 10 12.56 -23.64 10.57
CA ASP A 10 12.84 -23.51 9.14
C ASP A 10 13.82 -22.34 8.96
N THR A 11 15.13 -22.63 9.08
CA THR A 11 16.21 -21.67 8.86
C THR A 11 16.16 -21.28 7.40
N GLY A 12 16.05 -19.98 7.11
CA GLY A 12 15.96 -19.50 5.75
C GLY A 12 17.13 -20.02 4.92
N GLU A 13 16.85 -20.37 3.66
CA GLU A 13 17.81 -20.91 2.68
C GLU A 13 19.14 -20.12 2.61
N TRP A 14 19.11 -18.83 2.97
CA TRP A 14 20.24 -17.90 2.92
C TRP A 14 20.78 -17.47 4.30
N ASP A 15 20.33 -18.12 5.37
CA ASP A 15 20.81 -17.88 6.74
C ASP A 15 22.31 -18.20 6.91
N PRO A 16 22.87 -19.24 6.27
CA PRO A 16 24.32 -19.46 6.28
C PRO A 16 25.10 -18.32 5.62
N LEU A 17 24.64 -17.82 4.47
CA LEU A 17 25.25 -16.69 3.76
C LEU A 17 25.26 -15.41 4.62
N THR A 18 24.12 -15.09 5.25
CA THR A 18 24.02 -13.91 6.11
C THR A 18 24.89 -14.04 7.36
N THR A 19 25.03 -15.25 7.91
CA THR A 19 25.95 -15.52 9.04
C THR A 19 27.41 -15.28 8.63
N ARG A 20 27.84 -15.72 7.44
CA ARG A 20 29.19 -15.45 6.91
C ARG A 20 29.43 -13.96 6.66
N LEU A 21 28.45 -13.26 6.11
CA LEU A 21 28.53 -11.81 5.90
C LEU A 21 28.67 -11.04 7.24
N GLN A 22 27.93 -11.47 8.27
CA GLN A 22 28.08 -10.91 9.63
C GLN A 22 29.47 -11.18 10.21
N GLN A 23 30.03 -12.38 10.02
CA GLN A 23 31.40 -12.71 10.44
C GLN A 23 32.45 -11.82 9.74
N LEU A 24 32.30 -11.60 8.42
CA LEU A 24 33.19 -10.71 7.66
C LEU A 24 33.14 -9.27 8.19
N ARG A 25 31.95 -8.78 8.57
CA ARG A 25 31.81 -7.45 9.20
C ARG A 25 32.52 -7.35 10.54
N VAL A 26 32.50 -8.41 11.35
CA VAL A 26 33.24 -8.46 12.63
C VAL A 26 34.75 -8.42 12.38
N GLN A 27 35.24 -9.19 11.41
CA GLN A 27 36.66 -9.20 11.02
C GLN A 27 37.14 -7.83 10.47
N ALA A 28 36.26 -7.10 9.78
CA ALA A 28 36.53 -5.76 9.26
C ALA A 28 36.50 -4.64 10.33
N GLY A 29 36.36 -4.98 11.62
CA GLY A 29 36.31 -4.01 12.72
C GLY A 29 34.93 -3.39 12.98
N GLU A 30 33.86 -4.12 12.64
CA GLU A 30 32.46 -3.76 12.88
C GLU A 30 32.01 -2.38 12.37
N PRO A 31 32.35 -1.99 11.14
CA PRO A 31 31.93 -0.70 10.60
C PRO A 31 30.40 -0.54 10.64
N SER A 32 29.96 0.70 10.82
CA SER A 32 28.52 1.00 10.86
C SER A 32 27.87 0.77 9.49
N TYR A 33 26.58 0.40 9.45
CA TYR A 33 25.89 0.19 8.17
C TYR A 33 25.88 1.43 7.27
N GLY A 34 25.88 2.63 7.86
CA GLY A 34 26.00 3.89 7.11
C GLY A 34 27.39 4.12 6.53
N GLU A 35 28.43 3.61 7.18
CA GLU A 35 29.79 3.62 6.66
C GLU A 35 29.96 2.62 5.50
N ILE A 36 29.45 1.41 5.65
CA ILE A 36 29.43 0.40 4.57
C ILE A 36 28.70 0.96 3.35
N ALA A 37 27.53 1.60 3.53
CA ALA A 37 26.78 2.24 2.44
C ALA A 37 27.60 3.32 1.70
N ARG A 38 28.38 4.13 2.45
CA ARG A 38 29.28 5.14 1.85
C ARG A 38 30.46 4.52 1.11
N ARG A 39 31.01 3.41 1.60
CA ARG A 39 32.10 2.68 0.93
C ARG A 39 31.61 2.03 -0.36
N VAL A 40 30.43 1.40 -0.35
CA VAL A 40 29.82 0.82 -1.55
C VAL A 40 29.51 1.91 -2.59
N ALA A 41 28.96 3.05 -2.14
CA ALA A 41 28.69 4.15 -3.06
C ALA A 41 29.96 4.69 -3.74
N ARG A 42 31.06 4.76 -3.00
CA ARG A 42 32.37 5.15 -3.55
C ARG A 42 32.87 4.15 -4.59
N LEU A 43 32.81 2.85 -4.28
CA LEU A 43 33.17 1.77 -5.20
C LEU A 43 32.40 1.85 -6.52
N ARG A 44 31.09 2.14 -6.45
CA ARG A 44 30.22 2.30 -7.62
C ARG A 44 30.56 3.55 -8.45
N SER A 45 30.88 4.67 -7.80
CA SER A 45 31.32 5.89 -8.49
C SER A 45 32.67 5.72 -9.17
N GLU A 46 33.61 5.02 -8.52
CA GLU A 46 34.92 4.68 -9.12
C GLU A 46 34.77 3.74 -10.32
N ALA A 47 33.74 2.89 -10.33
CA ALA A 47 33.35 2.05 -11.47
C ALA A 47 32.57 2.81 -12.57
N GLY A 48 32.45 4.14 -12.49
CA GLY A 48 31.83 4.98 -13.52
C GLY A 48 30.30 5.03 -13.51
N ARG A 49 29.64 4.53 -12.45
CA ARG A 49 28.18 4.64 -12.30
C ARG A 49 27.78 6.08 -11.98
N SER A 50 26.60 6.51 -12.42
CA SER A 50 26.08 7.85 -12.16
C SER A 50 25.89 8.12 -10.66
N GLU A 51 25.85 9.38 -10.23
CA GLU A 51 25.68 9.75 -8.81
C GLU A 51 24.41 9.14 -8.19
N HIS A 52 23.35 8.96 -8.99
CA HIS A 52 22.12 8.34 -8.56
C HIS A 52 22.24 6.81 -8.39
N GLU A 53 22.94 6.13 -9.31
CA GLU A 53 23.16 4.67 -9.28
C GLU A 53 24.20 4.23 -8.24
N ALA A 54 25.16 5.12 -7.96
CA ALA A 54 26.14 4.91 -6.92
C ALA A 54 25.53 4.94 -5.52
N ARG A 55 24.42 5.66 -5.31
CA ARG A 55 23.84 5.83 -3.97
C ARG A 55 23.20 4.55 -3.43
N VAL A 56 23.70 4.07 -2.29
CA VAL A 56 23.11 2.95 -1.55
C VAL A 56 22.56 3.45 -0.21
N ALA A 57 21.32 3.08 0.13
CA ALA A 57 20.71 3.44 1.40
C ALA A 57 21.27 2.58 2.55
N ARG A 58 21.42 3.19 3.74
CA ARG A 58 21.81 2.48 4.97
C ARG A 58 20.90 1.29 5.28
N THR A 59 19.60 1.43 5.03
CA THR A 59 18.59 0.39 5.27
C THR A 59 18.81 -0.81 4.37
N THR A 60 19.14 -0.59 3.10
CA THR A 60 19.48 -1.63 2.11
C THR A 60 20.71 -2.44 2.55
N VAL A 61 21.73 -1.77 3.09
CA VAL A 61 22.89 -2.45 3.67
C VAL A 61 22.52 -3.24 4.92
N TYR A 62 21.82 -2.62 5.87
CA TYR A 62 21.35 -3.30 7.10
C TYR A 62 20.55 -4.58 6.77
N ASP A 63 19.71 -4.49 5.76
CA ASP A 63 18.87 -5.58 5.30
C ASP A 63 19.67 -6.77 4.76
N ALA A 64 20.81 -6.54 4.10
CA ALA A 64 21.70 -7.61 3.65
C ALA A 64 22.25 -8.47 4.81
N PHE A 65 22.24 -7.97 6.06
CA PHE A 65 22.70 -8.71 7.24
C PHE A 65 21.58 -9.44 8.00
N ARG A 66 20.32 -9.44 7.52
CA ARG A 66 19.19 -10.07 8.23
C ARG A 66 18.90 -11.49 7.75
N THR A 67 18.80 -12.42 8.69
CA THR A 67 18.33 -13.81 8.49
C THR A 67 16.83 -13.89 8.21
N GLY A 68 16.35 -15.05 7.77
CA GLY A 68 14.95 -15.35 7.48
C GLY A 68 14.48 -14.91 6.09
N ARG A 69 15.40 -14.77 5.13
CA ARG A 69 15.10 -14.30 3.77
C ARG A 69 14.96 -15.45 2.79
N ALA A 70 13.90 -15.39 1.98
CA ALA A 70 13.70 -16.29 0.85
C ALA A 70 14.40 -15.81 -0.44
N ARG A 71 14.83 -14.53 -0.52
CA ARG A 71 15.53 -13.95 -1.68
C ARG A 71 16.62 -12.99 -1.21
N VAL A 72 17.80 -13.07 -1.83
CA VAL A 72 18.98 -12.25 -1.52
C VAL A 72 19.49 -11.58 -2.79
N ASN A 73 19.84 -10.28 -2.70
CA ASN A 73 20.51 -9.56 -3.79
C ASN A 73 22.01 -9.86 -3.74
N LEU A 74 22.46 -10.79 -4.58
CA LEU A 74 23.85 -11.24 -4.62
C LEU A 74 24.83 -10.17 -5.12
N GLU A 75 24.39 -9.26 -6.01
CA GLU A 75 25.22 -8.15 -6.48
C GLU A 75 25.60 -7.23 -5.31
N LEU A 76 24.60 -6.86 -4.50
CA LEU A 76 24.82 -6.06 -3.30
C LEU A 76 25.67 -6.80 -2.25
N VAL A 77 25.48 -8.11 -2.07
CA VAL A 77 26.28 -8.91 -1.13
C VAL A 77 27.75 -8.93 -1.53
N ARG A 78 28.06 -9.04 -2.83
CA ARG A 78 29.43 -8.96 -3.35
C ARG A 78 30.04 -7.59 -3.13
N GLU A 79 29.29 -6.52 -3.43
CA GLU A 79 29.77 -5.16 -3.19
C GLU A 79 30.02 -4.89 -1.70
N ILE A 80 29.18 -5.43 -0.80
CA ILE A 80 29.38 -5.35 0.65
C ILE A 80 30.60 -6.17 1.07
N ALA A 81 30.78 -7.39 0.54
CA ALA A 81 31.94 -8.22 0.83
C ALA A 81 33.25 -7.54 0.41
N ALA A 82 33.28 -6.97 -0.80
CA ALA A 82 34.44 -6.24 -1.34
C ALA A 82 34.86 -5.06 -0.45
N VAL A 83 33.92 -4.24 0.02
CA VAL A 83 34.26 -3.09 0.90
C VAL A 83 34.60 -3.47 2.34
N LEU A 84 34.30 -4.71 2.73
CA LEU A 84 34.67 -5.31 4.01
C LEU A 84 35.97 -6.13 3.92
N GLY A 85 36.60 -6.20 2.73
CA GLY A 85 37.87 -6.90 2.53
C GLY A 85 37.75 -8.39 2.20
N GLY A 86 36.55 -8.88 1.87
CA GLY A 86 36.36 -10.21 1.29
C GLY A 86 36.49 -10.18 -0.23
N ASP A 87 36.65 -11.35 -0.85
CA ASP A 87 36.72 -11.48 -2.30
C ASP A 87 35.43 -12.10 -2.91
N ASP A 88 35.32 -12.06 -4.24
CA ASP A 88 34.17 -12.65 -4.93
C ASP A 88 34.13 -14.19 -4.84
N HIS A 89 35.27 -14.83 -4.58
CA HIS A 89 35.41 -16.29 -4.47
C HIS A 89 34.85 -16.82 -3.15
N ASP A 90 34.98 -16.06 -2.08
CA ASP A 90 34.38 -16.30 -0.77
C ASP A 90 32.86 -16.29 -0.90
N VAL A 91 32.31 -15.28 -1.57
CA VAL A 91 30.87 -15.17 -1.80
C VAL A 91 30.34 -16.33 -2.66
N ASP A 92 31.08 -16.74 -3.69
CA ASP A 92 30.76 -17.91 -4.51
C ASP A 92 30.73 -19.20 -3.69
N THR A 93 31.70 -19.36 -2.80
CA THR A 93 31.81 -20.51 -1.89
C THR A 93 30.62 -20.56 -0.94
N TRP A 94 30.25 -19.43 -0.32
CA TRP A 94 29.09 -19.35 0.58
C TRP A 94 27.77 -19.63 -0.14
N VAL A 95 27.62 -19.15 -1.37
CA VAL A 95 26.44 -19.45 -2.22
C VAL A 95 26.40 -20.93 -2.60
N ALA A 96 27.54 -21.53 -2.95
CA ALA A 96 27.65 -22.95 -3.25
C ALA A 96 27.39 -23.85 -2.03
N GLU A 97 27.73 -23.40 -0.82
CA GLU A 97 27.38 -24.07 0.45
C GLU A 97 25.88 -23.99 0.74
N CYS A 98 25.25 -22.83 0.54
CA CYS A 98 23.79 -22.71 0.70
C CYS A 98 23.02 -23.61 -0.28
N ARG A 99 23.59 -23.85 -1.48
CA ARG A 99 23.02 -24.73 -2.51
C ARG A 99 23.33 -26.21 -2.30
N ARG A 100 24.39 -26.55 -1.57
CA ARG A 100 24.75 -27.93 -1.20
C ARG A 100 23.94 -28.35 0.03
N ARG A 101 22.71 -28.84 -0.19
CA ARG A 101 22.04 -29.66 0.83
C ARG A 101 22.90 -30.90 1.12
N PRO A 102 23.05 -31.35 2.38
CA PRO A 102 23.53 -32.69 2.65
C PRO A 102 22.53 -33.67 2.05
N GLU A 103 22.96 -34.43 1.05
CA GLU A 103 22.18 -35.49 0.46
C GLU A 103 22.02 -36.62 1.51
N PRO A 104 20.80 -37.11 1.82
CA PRO A 104 20.67 -38.30 2.64
C PRO A 104 21.31 -39.49 1.88
N PRO A 105 21.96 -40.44 2.57
CA PRO A 105 22.71 -41.51 1.92
C PRO A 105 21.77 -42.40 1.08
N VAL A 106 21.95 -42.37 -0.24
CA VAL A 106 21.16 -43.15 -1.20
C VAL A 106 21.71 -44.58 -1.26
N THR A 107 20.85 -45.55 -0.95
CA THR A 107 21.10 -46.97 -1.27
C THR A 107 20.67 -47.21 -2.73
N PRO A 108 21.48 -47.87 -3.57
CA PRO A 108 21.17 -47.98 -4.99
C PRO A 108 20.17 -49.12 -5.26
N THR A 109 19.13 -48.83 -6.04
CA THR A 109 18.34 -49.84 -6.77
C THR A 109 18.25 -49.46 -8.25
N PRO A 110 18.30 -50.43 -9.19
CA PRO A 110 18.55 -50.16 -10.59
C PRO A 110 17.26 -49.97 -11.40
N HIS A 111 17.34 -49.00 -12.32
CA HIS A 111 16.59 -48.87 -13.58
C HIS A 111 15.06 -48.92 -13.54
N GLU A 112 14.43 -47.76 -13.76
CA GLU A 112 13.30 -47.68 -14.68
C GLU A 112 13.24 -46.32 -15.37
N THR A 113 13.04 -46.38 -16.69
CA THR A 113 12.85 -45.27 -17.61
C THR A 113 11.60 -44.48 -17.23
N THR A 114 11.74 -43.18 -16.94
CA THR A 114 10.61 -42.25 -16.96
C THR A 114 11.02 -40.89 -17.51
N ALA A 115 10.09 -40.33 -18.26
CA ALA A 115 10.16 -39.10 -19.03
C ALA A 115 10.72 -37.90 -18.24
N SER A 116 11.22 -36.92 -18.99
CA SER A 116 11.58 -35.58 -18.52
C SER A 116 10.45 -34.96 -17.69
N GLU A 117 10.48 -35.16 -16.38
CA GLU A 117 9.60 -34.49 -15.43
C GLU A 117 10.27 -33.18 -15.01
N SER A 118 9.62 -32.08 -15.36
CA SER A 118 9.98 -30.72 -14.98
C SER A 118 10.29 -30.64 -13.47
N PRO A 119 11.27 -29.83 -13.02
CA PRO A 119 11.57 -29.69 -11.60
C PRO A 119 10.31 -29.33 -10.80
N PRO A 120 10.17 -29.81 -9.54
CA PRO A 120 9.01 -29.50 -8.73
C PRO A 120 8.92 -27.98 -8.57
N GLU A 121 7.84 -27.43 -9.12
CA GLU A 121 7.46 -26.05 -8.93
C GLU A 121 7.48 -25.79 -7.41
N SER A 122 8.37 -24.90 -6.98
CA SER A 122 8.44 -24.39 -5.61
C SER A 122 7.01 -24.15 -5.13
N PRO A 123 6.56 -24.67 -3.97
CA PRO A 123 5.18 -24.51 -3.57
C PRO A 123 4.90 -23.01 -3.46
N ALA A 124 4.20 -22.49 -4.47
CA ALA A 124 3.73 -21.13 -4.50
C ALA A 124 3.04 -20.91 -3.16
N ALA A 125 3.61 -20.05 -2.31
CA ALA A 125 3.09 -19.79 -0.98
C ALA A 125 1.58 -19.59 -1.08
N VAL A 126 0.80 -20.56 -0.59
CA VAL A 126 -0.65 -20.60 -0.83
C VAL A 126 -1.25 -19.40 -0.13
N TRP A 127 -1.51 -18.34 -0.87
CA TRP A 127 -2.09 -17.12 -0.33
C TRP A 127 -3.54 -17.42 0.03
N SER A 128 -3.79 -17.52 1.32
CA SER A 128 -5.16 -17.57 1.80
C SER A 128 -5.80 -16.20 1.58
N PRO A 129 -6.91 -16.11 0.82
CA PRO A 129 -7.66 -14.86 0.75
C PRO A 129 -8.12 -14.47 2.17
N PRO A 130 -8.33 -13.16 2.44
CA PRO A 130 -8.88 -12.74 3.72
C PRO A 130 -10.21 -13.46 3.96
N SER A 131 -10.44 -13.91 5.19
CA SER A 131 -11.70 -14.55 5.53
C SER A 131 -12.86 -13.58 5.30
N LEU A 132 -14.01 -14.11 4.85
CA LEU A 132 -15.22 -13.30 4.64
C LEU A 132 -15.59 -12.49 5.90
N ARG A 133 -15.39 -13.09 7.10
CA ARG A 133 -15.63 -12.42 8.38
C ARG A 133 -14.80 -11.14 8.52
N LEU A 134 -13.51 -11.18 8.19
CA LEU A 134 -12.64 -10.00 8.25
C LEU A 134 -13.09 -8.92 7.27
N VAL A 135 -13.46 -9.30 6.04
CA VAL A 135 -13.97 -8.38 5.02
C VAL A 135 -15.24 -7.67 5.51
N LEU A 136 -16.21 -8.43 6.03
CA LEU A 136 -17.47 -7.89 6.53
C LEU A 136 -17.28 -6.98 7.75
N VAL A 137 -16.41 -7.37 8.70
CA VAL A 137 -16.08 -6.53 9.87
C VAL A 137 -15.45 -5.21 9.42
N LEU A 138 -14.50 -5.25 8.47
CA LEU A 138 -13.89 -4.02 7.97
C LEU A 138 -14.91 -3.14 7.25
N MET A 139 -15.78 -3.71 6.43
CA MET A 139 -16.85 -2.95 5.77
C MET A 139 -17.78 -2.29 6.80
N ALA A 140 -18.20 -3.02 7.83
CA ALA A 140 -19.04 -2.48 8.90
C ALA A 140 -18.35 -1.33 9.64
N LEU A 141 -17.06 -1.47 9.99
CA LEU A 141 -16.28 -0.40 10.61
C LEU A 141 -16.16 0.83 9.70
N CYS A 142 -15.99 0.62 8.39
CA CYS A 142 -15.96 1.72 7.42
C CYS A 142 -17.30 2.46 7.34
N VAL A 143 -18.43 1.74 7.38
CA VAL A 143 -19.76 2.35 7.44
C VAL A 143 -19.92 3.18 8.71
N VAL A 144 -19.53 2.63 9.87
CA VAL A 144 -19.56 3.36 11.15
C VAL A 144 -18.70 4.63 11.07
N ALA A 145 -17.49 4.55 10.52
CA ALA A 145 -16.61 5.71 10.37
C ALA A 145 -17.26 6.82 9.51
N ASN A 146 -17.94 6.46 8.42
CA ASN A 146 -18.67 7.42 7.59
C ASN A 146 -19.83 8.08 8.35
N LEU A 147 -20.60 7.30 9.12
CA LEU A 147 -21.70 7.81 9.93
C LEU A 147 -21.21 8.75 11.04
N VAL A 148 -20.09 8.42 11.69
CA VAL A 148 -19.44 9.29 12.68
C VAL A 148 -18.94 10.57 12.04
N GLY A 149 -18.25 10.49 10.88
CA GLY A 149 -17.80 11.66 10.13
C GLY A 149 -18.97 12.60 9.80
N ARG A 150 -20.06 12.04 9.28
CA ARG A 150 -21.29 12.79 8.99
C ARG A 150 -21.88 13.44 10.25
N PHE A 151 -21.98 12.69 11.35
CA PHE A 151 -22.48 13.22 12.61
C PHE A 151 -21.65 14.41 13.09
N LEU A 152 -20.31 14.30 13.06
CA LEU A 152 -19.40 15.38 13.45
C LEU A 152 -19.55 16.62 12.57
N VAL A 153 -19.71 16.45 11.26
CA VAL A 153 -19.95 17.57 10.32
C VAL A 153 -21.20 18.34 10.70
N VAL A 154 -22.30 17.64 11.02
CA VAL A 154 -23.56 18.27 11.44
C VAL A 154 -23.40 19.01 12.77
N GLN A 155 -22.77 18.38 13.77
CA GLN A 155 -22.61 18.99 15.10
C GLN A 155 -21.66 20.19 15.09
N LEU A 156 -20.55 20.09 14.36
CA LEU A 156 -19.51 21.11 14.30
C LEU A 156 -19.73 22.14 13.17
N LYS A 157 -20.76 21.96 12.34
CA LYS A 157 -21.11 22.82 11.18
C LYS A 157 -19.93 23.00 10.23
N LEU A 158 -19.22 21.92 9.94
CA LEU A 158 -18.04 21.95 9.07
C LEU A 158 -18.44 22.15 7.60
N PRO A 159 -17.67 22.90 6.81
CA PRO A 159 -17.93 23.10 5.38
C PRO A 159 -17.36 21.95 4.52
N ILE A 160 -17.47 20.70 4.99
CA ILE A 160 -17.00 19.45 4.36
C ILE A 160 -17.95 18.30 4.74
N HIS A 161 -17.82 17.10 4.14
CA HIS A 161 -18.77 16.01 4.34
C HIS A 161 -18.24 14.87 5.22
N LEU A 162 -16.95 14.54 5.13
CA LEU A 162 -16.24 13.48 5.89
C LEU A 162 -16.90 12.08 5.89
N ASP A 163 -17.90 11.86 5.04
CA ASP A 163 -18.72 10.65 4.98
C ASP A 163 -18.22 9.63 3.94
N MET A 164 -16.99 9.84 3.47
CA MET A 164 -16.33 9.00 2.46
C MET A 164 -14.97 8.44 2.93
N VAL A 165 -14.56 8.68 4.18
CA VAL A 165 -13.29 8.15 4.74
C VAL A 165 -13.30 6.62 4.75
N GLY A 166 -14.35 6.02 5.29
CA GLY A 166 -14.55 4.57 5.29
C GLY A 166 -14.74 4.01 3.89
N THR A 167 -15.46 4.73 3.03
CA THR A 167 -15.64 4.36 1.61
C THR A 167 -14.29 4.26 0.89
N ALA A 168 -13.45 5.30 1.01
CA ALA A 168 -12.11 5.32 0.46
C ALA A 168 -11.24 4.19 1.03
N THR A 169 -11.31 3.98 2.36
CA THR A 169 -10.56 2.90 3.04
C THR A 169 -10.93 1.53 2.49
N ALA A 170 -12.22 1.21 2.38
CA ALA A 170 -12.69 -0.04 1.81
C ALA A 170 -12.39 -0.17 0.32
N ALA A 171 -12.52 0.91 -0.45
CA ALA A 171 -12.20 0.94 -1.89
C ALA A 171 -10.73 0.60 -2.14
N ILE A 172 -9.85 1.18 -1.34
CA ILE A 172 -8.42 0.98 -1.43
C ILE A 172 -8.06 -0.43 -0.93
N ALA A 173 -8.44 -0.79 0.29
CA ALA A 173 -8.04 -2.03 0.97
C ALA A 173 -8.69 -3.30 0.38
N LEU A 174 -9.99 -3.25 0.08
CA LEU A 174 -10.78 -4.42 -0.33
C LEU A 174 -11.13 -4.39 -1.83
N GLY A 175 -11.44 -3.21 -2.37
CA GLY A 175 -11.59 -2.98 -3.80
C GLY A 175 -12.72 -2.04 -4.17
N PRO A 176 -12.74 -1.57 -5.44
CA PRO A 176 -13.68 -0.54 -5.88
C PRO A 176 -15.13 -0.89 -5.54
N TRP A 177 -15.55 -2.14 -5.76
CA TRP A 177 -16.91 -2.59 -5.49
C TRP A 177 -17.23 -2.77 -4.00
N PHE A 178 -16.26 -3.16 -3.17
CA PHE A 178 -16.44 -3.19 -1.71
C PHE A 178 -16.59 -1.79 -1.15
N GLY A 179 -15.77 -0.84 -1.64
CA GLY A 179 -15.92 0.57 -1.33
C GLY A 179 -17.28 1.13 -1.78
N ALA A 180 -17.72 0.78 -2.98
CA ALA A 180 -19.04 1.20 -3.47
C ALA A 180 -20.17 0.64 -2.59
N GLY A 181 -20.07 -0.61 -2.14
CA GLY A 181 -20.99 -1.19 -1.17
C GLY A 181 -21.01 -0.44 0.17
N VAL A 182 -19.84 -0.04 0.69
CA VAL A 182 -19.74 0.81 1.89
C VAL A 182 -20.37 2.19 1.64
N GLY A 183 -20.12 2.82 0.49
CA GLY A 183 -20.68 4.13 0.16
C GLY A 183 -22.21 4.09 0.06
N LEU A 184 -22.75 3.08 -0.63
CA LEU A 184 -24.19 2.86 -0.75
C LEU A 184 -24.82 2.66 0.63
N THR A 185 -24.31 1.71 1.41
CA THR A 185 -24.85 1.40 2.75
C THR A 185 -24.74 2.57 3.71
N SER A 186 -23.64 3.33 3.68
CA SER A 186 -23.44 4.51 4.53
C SER A 186 -24.39 5.65 4.19
N ASN A 187 -24.73 5.88 2.93
CA ASN A 187 -25.69 6.89 2.53
C ASN A 187 -27.13 6.47 2.85
N LEU A 188 -27.49 5.21 2.62
CA LEU A 188 -28.81 4.70 3.00
C LEU A 188 -29.02 4.73 4.53
N ALA A 189 -28.04 4.25 5.32
CA ALA A 189 -28.08 4.36 6.78
C ALA A 189 -28.01 5.81 7.26
N GLY A 190 -27.32 6.66 6.50
CA GLY A 190 -27.25 8.11 6.70
C GLY A 190 -28.59 8.81 6.72
N ALA A 191 -29.58 8.28 6.01
CA ALA A 191 -30.92 8.83 5.97
C ALA A 191 -31.55 8.92 7.36
N ALA A 192 -31.23 7.98 8.25
CA ALA A 192 -31.70 7.97 9.63
C ALA A 192 -30.98 9.01 10.53
N VAL A 193 -29.80 9.49 10.13
CA VAL A 193 -28.97 10.41 10.93
C VAL A 193 -29.15 11.86 10.49
N SER A 194 -29.18 12.11 9.18
CA SER A 194 -29.16 13.47 8.60
C SER A 194 -30.35 13.75 7.68
N GLY A 195 -31.30 12.83 7.57
CA GLY A 195 -32.46 12.96 6.69
C GLY A 195 -32.29 12.34 5.29
N PRO A 196 -33.41 12.21 4.55
CA PRO A 196 -33.48 11.47 3.28
C PRO A 196 -32.62 12.06 2.16
N ASP A 197 -32.23 13.34 2.30
CA ASP A 197 -31.39 14.07 1.35
C ASP A 197 -30.04 13.40 1.07
N SER A 198 -29.59 12.50 1.96
CA SER A 198 -28.36 11.72 1.79
C SER A 198 -28.47 10.59 0.76
N ILE A 199 -29.69 10.13 0.44
CA ILE A 199 -29.91 8.95 -0.42
C ILE A 199 -29.44 9.18 -1.86
N PRO A 200 -29.78 10.29 -2.55
CA PRO A 200 -29.29 10.53 -3.92
C PRO A 200 -27.76 10.58 -4.02
N PHE A 201 -27.09 11.07 -2.97
CA PHE A 201 -25.63 11.14 -2.90
C PHE A 201 -24.96 9.78 -2.69
N ALA A 202 -25.71 8.69 -2.51
CA ALA A 202 -25.15 7.34 -2.57
C ALA A 202 -24.42 7.08 -3.89
N LEU A 203 -24.96 7.59 -5.01
CA LEU A 203 -24.33 7.48 -6.33
C LEU A 203 -22.96 8.20 -6.38
N VAL A 204 -22.88 9.37 -5.76
CA VAL A 204 -21.64 10.15 -5.64
C VAL A 204 -20.62 9.38 -4.79
N ASN A 205 -21.06 8.81 -3.67
CA ASN A 205 -20.20 8.03 -2.78
C ASN A 205 -19.66 6.77 -3.48
N MET A 206 -20.53 6.04 -4.18
CA MET A 206 -20.15 4.88 -5.01
C MET A 206 -19.14 5.26 -6.10
N ALA A 207 -19.40 6.32 -6.86
CA ALA A 207 -18.49 6.76 -7.92
C ALA A 207 -17.11 7.16 -7.38
N GLY A 208 -17.06 7.85 -6.24
CA GLY A 208 -15.80 8.15 -5.57
C GLY A 208 -15.05 6.89 -5.13
N ALA A 209 -15.77 5.89 -4.62
CA ALA A 209 -15.20 4.58 -4.28
C ALA A 209 -14.58 3.87 -5.49
N LEU A 210 -15.29 3.87 -6.62
CA LEU A 210 -14.78 3.28 -7.86
C LEU A 210 -13.52 4.03 -8.33
N ALA A 211 -13.54 5.36 -8.30
CA ALA A 211 -12.40 6.20 -8.67
C ALA A 211 -11.17 5.92 -7.79
N TRP A 212 -11.32 5.92 -6.46
CA TRP A 212 -10.20 5.57 -5.56
C TRP A 212 -9.71 4.13 -5.77
N GLY A 213 -10.63 3.16 -5.82
CA GLY A 213 -10.28 1.74 -5.93
C GLY A 213 -9.54 1.42 -7.22
N TYR A 214 -10.06 1.86 -8.38
CA TYR A 214 -9.38 1.68 -9.66
C TYR A 214 -8.13 2.56 -9.79
N GLY A 215 -8.16 3.78 -9.26
CA GLY A 215 -7.01 4.68 -9.21
C GLY A 215 -5.79 4.05 -8.53
N VAL A 216 -6.00 3.42 -7.37
CA VAL A 216 -4.92 2.72 -6.66
C VAL A 216 -4.56 1.40 -7.33
N ARG A 217 -5.53 0.58 -7.76
CA ARG A 217 -5.27 -0.81 -8.16
C ARG A 217 -4.91 -1.00 -9.62
N ARG A 218 -5.55 -0.23 -10.51
CA ARG A 218 -5.32 -0.30 -11.95
C ARG A 218 -4.30 0.73 -12.41
N PHE A 219 -4.38 1.95 -11.87
CA PHE A 219 -3.54 3.06 -12.30
C PHE A 219 -2.35 3.34 -11.37
N ALA A 220 -2.18 2.53 -10.31
CA ALA A 220 -1.06 2.62 -9.38
C ALA A 220 -0.86 4.02 -8.75
N MET A 221 -1.91 4.84 -8.68
CA MET A 221 -1.82 6.21 -8.18
C MET A 221 -1.60 6.29 -6.67
N GLY A 222 -1.69 5.15 -5.96
CA GLY A 222 -1.34 5.05 -4.54
C GLY A 222 0.18 4.99 -4.26
N ARG A 223 1.03 4.80 -5.28
CA ARG A 223 2.47 4.52 -5.09
C ARG A 223 3.30 5.71 -4.59
N SER A 224 2.85 6.95 -4.76
CA SER A 224 3.54 8.14 -4.26
C SER A 224 2.55 9.21 -3.81
N LEU A 225 2.97 10.09 -2.89
CA LEU A 225 2.12 11.16 -2.36
C LEU A 225 1.59 12.11 -3.47
N PRO A 226 2.40 12.56 -4.46
CA PRO A 226 1.89 13.41 -5.54
C PRO A 226 0.85 12.71 -6.42
N ARG A 227 1.06 11.42 -6.74
CA ARG A 227 0.09 10.64 -7.52
C ARG A 227 -1.21 10.45 -6.74
N PHE A 228 -1.10 10.23 -5.43
CA PHE A 228 -2.26 10.06 -4.56
C PHE A 228 -3.02 11.37 -4.37
N LEU A 229 -2.32 12.50 -4.25
CA LEU A 229 -2.93 13.83 -4.28
C LEU A 229 -3.68 14.04 -5.59
N GLY A 230 -3.06 13.75 -6.74
CA GLY A 230 -3.71 13.80 -8.05
C GLY A 230 -4.94 12.89 -8.14
N LEU A 231 -4.90 11.70 -7.55
CA LEU A 231 -6.06 10.81 -7.46
C LEU A 231 -7.21 11.46 -6.68
N ASN A 232 -6.93 12.12 -5.56
CA ASN A 232 -7.97 12.82 -4.79
C ASN A 232 -8.59 13.99 -5.57
N VAL A 233 -7.81 14.70 -6.38
CA VAL A 233 -8.34 15.71 -7.30
C VAL A 233 -9.29 15.07 -8.33
N VAL A 234 -8.88 13.96 -8.96
CA VAL A 234 -9.73 13.24 -9.91
C VAL A 234 -11.02 12.76 -9.24
N VAL A 235 -10.93 12.19 -8.03
CA VAL A 235 -12.11 11.74 -7.28
C VAL A 235 -13.03 12.92 -6.95
N ALA A 236 -12.50 14.07 -6.56
CA ALA A 236 -13.28 15.28 -6.32
C ALA A 236 -14.03 15.75 -7.57
N LEU A 237 -13.38 15.71 -8.74
CA LEU A 237 -14.00 16.06 -10.02
C LEU A 237 -15.11 15.07 -10.40
N VAL A 238 -14.86 13.76 -10.29
CA VAL A 238 -15.87 12.72 -10.54
C VAL A 238 -17.07 12.90 -9.61
N CYS A 239 -16.82 13.11 -8.31
CA CYS A 239 -17.88 13.34 -7.35
C CYS A 239 -18.66 14.62 -7.67
N SER A 240 -17.98 15.70 -8.07
CA SER A 240 -18.62 16.97 -8.42
C SER A 240 -19.46 16.88 -9.69
N ALA A 241 -18.98 16.17 -10.71
CA ALA A 241 -19.71 15.95 -11.96
C ALA A 241 -21.05 15.23 -11.74
N LEU A 242 -21.14 14.38 -10.72
CA LEU A 242 -22.39 13.71 -10.33
C LEU A 242 -23.19 14.53 -9.31
N ALA A 243 -22.52 15.16 -8.35
CA ALA A 243 -23.17 15.91 -7.29
C ALA A 243 -23.87 17.18 -7.81
N VAL A 244 -23.25 17.94 -8.72
CA VAL A 244 -23.80 19.22 -9.20
C VAL A 244 -25.16 19.03 -9.89
N PRO A 245 -25.34 18.11 -10.86
CA PRO A 245 -26.66 17.85 -11.44
C PRO A 245 -27.68 17.39 -10.40
N LEU A 246 -27.27 16.54 -9.45
CA LEU A 246 -28.15 16.10 -8.36
C LEU A 246 -28.59 17.27 -7.47
N ILE A 247 -27.68 18.18 -7.12
CA ILE A 247 -27.99 19.37 -6.33
C ILE A 247 -28.97 20.27 -7.10
N LEU A 248 -28.72 20.53 -8.38
CA LEU A 248 -29.59 21.37 -9.20
C LEU A 248 -31.00 20.76 -9.37
N TRP A 249 -31.08 19.44 -9.51
CA TRP A 249 -32.34 18.72 -9.67
C TRP A 249 -33.12 18.58 -8.36
N TYR A 250 -32.43 18.25 -7.27
CA TYR A 250 -33.04 17.90 -5.99
C TYR A 250 -33.29 19.12 -5.08
N LEU A 251 -32.40 20.12 -5.09
CA LEU A 251 -32.36 21.22 -4.11
C LEU A 251 -32.73 22.56 -4.75
N GLY A 252 -33.85 22.60 -5.49
CA GLY A 252 -34.40 23.82 -6.11
C GLY A 252 -34.65 25.00 -5.15
N SER A 253 -34.46 24.83 -3.85
CA SER A 253 -34.37 25.89 -2.85
C SER A 253 -33.04 25.81 -2.09
N VAL A 254 -32.29 26.91 -2.13
CA VAL A 254 -31.06 27.19 -1.39
C VAL A 254 -31.21 26.80 0.10
N ASN A 255 -30.62 25.67 0.54
CA ASN A 255 -30.33 25.29 1.94
C ASN A 255 -29.82 23.83 1.96
N HIS A 256 -28.82 23.36 2.72
CA HIS A 256 -27.97 23.88 3.79
C HIS A 256 -26.54 23.30 3.60
N THR A 257 -25.55 23.88 4.29
CA THR A 257 -24.10 23.51 4.32
C THR A 257 -23.17 24.29 3.36
N GLN A 258 -23.57 24.64 2.13
CA GLN A 258 -22.74 25.44 1.20
C GLN A 258 -23.08 26.94 1.13
N ASN A 259 -24.03 27.39 1.95
CA ASN A 259 -24.73 28.66 1.73
C ASN A 259 -23.79 29.86 1.58
N PHE A 260 -22.73 29.96 2.39
CA PHE A 260 -21.79 31.07 2.28
C PHE A 260 -21.00 31.06 0.97
N LEU A 261 -20.39 29.93 0.60
CA LEU A 261 -19.59 29.84 -0.63
C LEU A 261 -20.47 30.01 -1.88
N THR A 262 -21.66 29.43 -1.89
CA THR A 262 -22.60 29.59 -3.01
C THR A 262 -23.05 31.05 -3.15
N VAL A 263 -23.33 31.76 -2.04
CA VAL A 263 -23.66 33.19 -2.08
C VAL A 263 -22.47 34.00 -2.61
N THR A 264 -21.27 33.79 -2.09
CA THR A 264 -20.06 34.51 -2.55
C THR A 264 -19.80 34.28 -4.04
N PHE A 265 -19.88 33.04 -4.54
CA PHE A 265 -19.70 32.80 -5.97
C PHE A 265 -20.86 33.34 -6.81
N PHE A 266 -22.07 33.43 -6.28
CA PHE A 266 -23.18 34.07 -6.97
C PHE A 266 -22.95 35.58 -7.13
N GLU A 267 -22.48 36.25 -6.09
CA GLU A 267 -22.10 37.68 -6.15
C GLU A 267 -21.00 37.94 -7.19
N LEU A 268 -20.05 37.00 -7.35
CA LEU A 268 -18.96 37.11 -8.34
C LEU A 268 -19.39 36.78 -9.77
N THR A 269 -20.30 35.84 -9.96
CA THR A 269 -20.61 35.29 -11.29
C THR A 269 -21.94 35.76 -11.86
N GLY A 270 -22.90 36.15 -11.01
CA GLY A 270 -24.28 36.43 -11.39
C GLY A 270 -25.08 35.21 -11.89
N VAL A 271 -24.47 34.02 -11.93
CA VAL A 271 -25.07 32.79 -12.48
C VAL A 271 -25.16 31.74 -11.38
N ARG A 272 -26.38 31.42 -10.96
CA ARG A 272 -26.67 30.51 -9.84
C ARG A 272 -26.05 29.12 -10.04
N GLU A 273 -26.16 28.58 -11.25
CA GLU A 273 -25.67 27.25 -11.60
C GLU A 273 -24.14 27.20 -11.52
N ALA A 274 -23.46 28.25 -11.99
CA ALA A 274 -22.01 28.39 -11.87
C ALA A 274 -21.58 28.51 -10.40
N ALA A 275 -22.31 29.28 -9.60
CA ALA A 275 -22.03 29.45 -8.18
C ALA A 275 -22.13 28.13 -7.38
N ILE A 276 -23.18 27.33 -7.64
CA ILE A 276 -23.35 26.00 -7.04
C ILE A 276 -22.22 25.07 -7.47
N ALA A 277 -21.88 25.06 -8.76
CA ALA A 277 -20.82 24.21 -9.29
C ALA A 277 -19.45 24.55 -8.66
N LEU A 278 -19.11 25.83 -8.55
CA LEU A 278 -17.86 26.29 -7.95
C LEU A 278 -17.79 26.01 -6.45
N ALA A 279 -18.85 26.32 -5.70
CA ALA A 279 -18.92 26.04 -4.28
C ALA A 279 -18.76 24.54 -3.99
N ASN A 280 -19.50 23.69 -4.72
CA ASN A 280 -19.40 22.26 -4.58
C ASN A 280 -18.01 21.73 -4.98
N LEU A 281 -17.39 22.28 -6.03
CA LEU A 281 -16.05 21.87 -6.43
C LEU A 281 -15.01 22.17 -5.35
N VAL A 282 -15.04 23.37 -4.76
CA VAL A 282 -14.12 23.77 -3.69
C VAL A 282 -14.26 22.84 -2.48
N VAL A 283 -15.50 22.59 -2.04
CA VAL A 283 -15.72 21.71 -0.88
C VAL A 283 -15.41 20.26 -1.20
N SER A 284 -15.82 19.76 -2.36
CA SER A 284 -15.50 18.40 -2.80
C SER A 284 -14.00 18.19 -2.86
N LEU A 285 -13.24 19.17 -3.36
CA LEU A 285 -11.78 19.08 -3.41
C LEU A 285 -11.16 18.94 -2.03
N GLY A 286 -11.50 19.85 -1.10
CA GLY A 286 -11.00 19.78 0.27
C GLY A 286 -11.39 18.48 0.97
N ASP A 287 -12.65 18.09 0.83
CA ASP A 287 -13.20 16.88 1.43
C ASP A 287 -12.54 15.59 0.93
N LYS A 288 -12.28 15.47 -0.38
CA LYS A 288 -11.71 14.24 -0.97
C LYS A 288 -10.22 14.14 -0.70
N ILE A 289 -9.52 15.26 -0.63
CA ILE A 289 -8.12 15.29 -0.17
C ILE A 289 -8.05 14.80 1.28
N ILE A 290 -8.82 15.41 2.19
CA ILE A 290 -8.83 15.02 3.61
C ILE A 290 -9.23 13.55 3.76
N SER A 291 -10.36 13.14 3.17
CA SER A 291 -10.87 11.78 3.30
C SER A 291 -9.94 10.73 2.70
N GLY A 292 -9.33 11.03 1.55
CA GLY A 292 -8.35 10.15 0.92
C GLY A 292 -7.11 9.95 1.78
N PHE A 293 -6.55 11.02 2.35
CA PHE A 293 -5.37 10.90 3.23
C PHE A 293 -5.70 10.21 4.56
N LEU A 294 -6.86 10.47 5.16
CA LEU A 294 -7.32 9.71 6.33
C LEU A 294 -7.47 8.22 6.00
N ALA A 295 -8.00 7.89 4.82
CA ALA A 295 -8.10 6.51 4.35
C ALA A 295 -6.73 5.87 4.08
N LEU A 296 -5.75 6.64 3.59
CA LEU A 296 -4.38 6.17 3.40
C LEU A 296 -3.74 5.78 4.73
N VAL A 297 -3.94 6.59 5.78
CA VAL A 297 -3.50 6.30 7.15
C VAL A 297 -4.26 5.11 7.74
N ALA A 298 -5.58 5.03 7.55
CA ALA A 298 -6.36 3.88 8.02
C ALA A 298 -5.88 2.58 7.37
N CYS A 299 -5.61 2.59 6.06
CA CYS A 299 -5.05 1.45 5.33
C CYS A 299 -3.66 1.04 5.87
N SER A 300 -2.82 2.00 6.29
CA SER A 300 -1.51 1.72 6.88
C SER A 300 -1.58 1.17 8.30
N MET A 301 -2.77 1.06 8.89
CA MET A 301 -3.01 0.41 10.19
C MET A 301 -3.62 -1.00 10.07
N LEU A 302 -4.09 -1.43 8.89
CA LEU A 302 -4.75 -2.74 8.71
C LEU A 302 -3.82 -3.95 8.90
N PRO A 303 -4.32 -5.19 9.09
CA PRO A 303 -3.48 -6.38 9.12
C PRO A 303 -2.72 -6.62 7.79
N LEU A 304 -1.54 -7.27 7.85
CA LEU A 304 -0.66 -7.52 6.69
C LEU A 304 -1.37 -8.21 5.51
N VAL A 305 -2.34 -9.09 5.79
CA VAL A 305 -3.11 -9.81 4.77
C VAL A 305 -3.91 -8.88 3.85
N LEU A 306 -4.34 -7.71 4.36
CA LEU A 306 -5.05 -6.69 3.58
C LEU A 306 -4.08 -5.69 2.93
N ARG A 307 -3.01 -5.34 3.65
CA ARG A 307 -1.97 -4.40 3.18
C ARG A 307 -1.22 -4.84 1.93
N ARG A 308 -0.88 -6.13 1.83
CA ARG A 308 -0.08 -6.68 0.70
C ARG A 308 -0.80 -6.64 -0.66
N ARG A 309 -2.10 -6.34 -0.69
CA ARG A 309 -2.88 -6.22 -1.93
C ARG A 309 -2.97 -4.79 -2.45
N THR A 310 -2.40 -3.82 -1.75
CA THR A 310 -2.54 -2.40 -2.08
C THR A 310 -1.19 -1.73 -2.31
N PRO A 311 -0.92 -1.21 -3.52
CA PRO A 311 0.29 -0.44 -3.80
C PRO A 311 0.15 0.97 -3.21
N LEU A 312 0.34 1.10 -1.89
CA LEU A 312 0.24 2.38 -1.17
C LEU A 312 1.61 2.86 -0.71
N VAL A 313 1.83 4.16 -0.85
CA VAL A 313 3.06 4.86 -0.45
C VAL A 313 3.38 4.70 1.03
N LEU A 314 2.36 4.57 1.90
CA LEU A 314 2.52 4.33 3.34
C LEU A 314 2.54 2.83 3.72
N VAL A 315 2.39 1.91 2.77
CA VAL A 315 2.29 0.46 3.01
C VAL A 315 3.47 -0.34 2.44
N SER A 316 4.47 0.32 1.86
CA SER A 316 5.73 -0.34 1.53
C SER A 316 6.63 -0.45 2.77
N PRO A 317 6.97 -1.65 3.26
CA PRO A 317 8.38 -1.95 3.51
C PRO A 317 9.03 -2.10 2.13
N ASP A 318 10.00 -1.26 1.80
CA ASP A 318 10.77 -1.24 0.53
C ASP A 318 10.61 -2.50 -0.36
N LEU A 319 9.70 -2.42 -1.33
CA LEU A 319 9.65 -3.27 -2.51
C LEU A 319 9.97 -2.38 -3.71
N GLY A 320 11.22 -1.93 -3.77
CA GLY A 320 11.80 -1.33 -4.97
C GLY A 320 12.25 -2.44 -5.92
N GLY A 321 11.42 -2.74 -6.91
CA GLY A 321 11.87 -3.32 -8.18
C GLY A 321 12.01 -2.19 -9.22
N PRO A 322 12.94 -2.33 -10.18
CA PRO A 322 13.30 -1.26 -11.11
C PRO A 322 12.12 -0.88 -12.01
N GLY A 323 12.11 0.40 -12.40
CA GLY A 323 11.06 0.99 -13.19
C GLY A 323 10.99 0.43 -14.61
N ASP A 324 9.74 0.29 -15.05
CA ASP A 324 9.26 0.71 -16.36
C ASP A 324 8.23 1.83 -16.14
#